data_AF-A0A9P1KAN2-F1
#
_entry.id   AF-A0A9P1KAN2-F1
#
_cell.length_a   1.000
_cell.length_b   1.000
_cell.length_c   1.000
_cell.angle_alpha   90.00
_cell.angle_beta   90.00
_cell.angle_gamma   90.00
#
_symmetry.space_group_name_H-M   'P 1'
#
loop_
_entity.id
_entity.type
_entity.pdbx_description
1 polymer ?
#
loop_
_entity_poly.entity_id
_entity_poly.type
_entity_poly.pdbx_seq_one_letter_code
_entity_poly.pdbx_strand_id
1 'polypeptide(L)'
;MGIPDPLRNGVSQTPYSLLPHLMSPENLPLRQFPFTLPVGLLDGEGTWHREGIMRSLTGWDELFRERDLRVRENQAYGILVMLSRSIVQLGEISAVTPDILEGLFLADLDYLQAVYNQINPPEARISRTGEWRATP
;
A
#
# COMPACT_ATOMS: atom_id res chain seq x y z
N MET A 1 34.27 21.60 -45.26
CA MET A 1 33.31 22.02 -44.23
C MET A 1 31.95 21.50 -44.66
N GLY A 2 31.46 20.45 -44.00
CA GLY A 2 30.20 19.78 -44.29
C GLY A 2 29.99 18.77 -43.17
N ILE A 3 28.99 19.03 -42.33
CA ILE A 3 28.71 18.24 -41.12
C ILE A 3 28.16 16.89 -41.55
N PRO A 4 28.70 15.75 -41.07
CA PRO A 4 28.12 14.44 -41.36
C PRO A 4 26.79 14.26 -40.61
N ASP A 5 25.81 13.73 -41.35
CA ASP A 5 24.45 13.39 -40.91
C ASP A 5 24.47 12.21 -39.91
N PRO A 6 23.99 12.38 -38.66
CA PRO A 6 24.02 11.34 -37.65
C PRO A 6 22.67 10.62 -37.54
N LEU A 7 22.09 10.14 -38.65
CA LEU A 7 20.89 9.28 -38.59
C LEU A 7 21.07 7.91 -39.26
N ARG A 8 22.30 7.42 -39.36
CA ARG A 8 22.58 6.06 -39.81
C ARG A 8 23.35 5.30 -38.73
N ASN A 9 22.61 4.40 -38.09
CA ASN A 9 23.04 3.38 -37.14
C ASN A 9 22.85 3.72 -35.66
N GLY A 10 21.77 3.16 -35.11
CA GLY A 10 21.75 2.56 -33.78
C GLY A 10 22.08 3.50 -32.62
N VAL A 11 21.07 4.21 -32.11
CA VAL A 11 21.11 4.69 -30.73
C VAL A 11 19.71 4.76 -30.12
N SER A 12 19.59 3.93 -29.08
CA SER A 12 19.00 4.31 -27.80
C SER A 12 17.48 4.50 -27.76
N GLN A 13 16.79 3.39 -27.45
CA GLN A 13 15.59 3.48 -26.62
C GLN A 13 15.97 4.32 -25.39
N THR A 14 15.47 5.54 -25.33
CA THR A 14 15.64 6.39 -24.16
C THR A 14 15.05 5.67 -22.95
N PRO A 15 15.60 5.82 -21.74
CA PRO A 15 15.09 5.14 -20.54
C PRO A 15 13.62 5.49 -20.23
N TYR A 16 13.08 6.54 -20.87
CA TYR A 16 11.71 6.99 -20.74
C TYR A 16 10.67 6.12 -21.48
N SER A 17 11.08 5.30 -22.45
CA SER A 17 10.16 4.43 -23.21
C SER A 17 9.66 3.21 -22.41
N LEU A 18 10.37 2.85 -21.33
CA LEU A 18 10.02 1.74 -20.43
C LEU A 18 9.23 2.21 -19.19
N LEU A 19 9.13 3.52 -18.98
CA LEU A 19 8.43 4.11 -17.83
C LEU A 19 6.92 3.78 -17.78
N PRO A 20 6.15 3.71 -18.88
CA PRO A 20 4.71 3.45 -18.79
C PRO A 20 4.39 2.07 -18.21
N HIS A 21 5.24 1.06 -18.48
CA HIS A 21 5.06 -0.30 -17.97
C HIS A 21 5.62 -0.49 -16.54
N LEU A 22 6.66 0.27 -16.17
CA LEU A 22 7.15 0.35 -14.79
C LEU A 22 6.24 1.19 -13.86
N MET A 23 5.35 2.00 -14.45
CA MET A 23 4.38 2.87 -13.76
C MET A 23 2.95 2.32 -13.80
N SER A 24 2.75 1.03 -14.09
CA SER A 24 1.52 0.39 -13.64
C SER A 24 1.51 0.38 -12.10
N PRO A 25 0.40 0.67 -11.42
CA PRO A 25 0.35 0.67 -9.96
C PRO A 25 0.78 -0.68 -9.36
N GLU A 26 0.64 -1.79 -10.10
CA GLU A 26 1.17 -3.10 -9.71
C GLU A 26 2.71 -3.23 -9.75
N ASN A 27 3.43 -2.34 -10.45
CA ASN A 27 4.89 -2.40 -10.67
C ASN A 27 5.68 -1.34 -9.90
N LEU A 28 5.02 -0.50 -9.10
CA LEU A 28 5.73 0.44 -8.23
C LEU A 28 6.55 -0.34 -7.19
N PRO A 29 7.81 0.05 -6.90
CA PRO A 29 8.56 -0.53 -5.79
C PRO A 29 7.93 -0.08 -4.47
N LEU A 30 6.86 -0.77 -4.07
CA LEU A 30 6.15 -0.51 -2.82
C LEU A 30 7.05 -0.99 -1.68
N ARG A 31 7.31 -0.07 -0.74
CA ARG A 31 8.10 -0.41 0.44
C ARG A 31 7.34 -1.43 1.27
N GLN A 32 8.01 -2.53 1.60
CA GLN A 32 7.48 -3.62 2.39
C GLN A 32 8.12 -3.63 3.78
N PHE A 33 7.33 -3.99 4.78
CA PHE A 33 7.69 -3.96 6.18
C PHE A 33 7.26 -5.29 6.81
N PRO A 34 8.19 -6.08 7.37
CA PRO A 34 7.83 -7.26 8.11
C PRO A 34 7.16 -6.87 9.45
N PHE A 35 6.22 -7.68 9.90
CA PHE A 35 5.60 -7.57 11.21
C PHE A 35 5.37 -8.95 11.83
N THR A 36 5.10 -8.98 13.13
CA THR A 36 4.74 -10.22 13.83
C THR A 36 3.59 -9.95 14.78
N LEU A 37 2.49 -10.68 14.61
CA LEU A 37 1.30 -10.57 15.46
C LEU A 37 1.61 -10.96 16.92
N PRO A 38 1.18 -10.14 17.90
CA PRO A 38 1.27 -10.47 19.32
C PRO A 38 0.69 -11.84 19.69
N VAL A 39 -0.50 -12.19 19.19
CA VAL A 39 -1.14 -13.48 19.45
C VAL A 39 -1.08 -14.35 18.20
N GLY A 40 -1.70 -13.90 17.11
CA GLY A 40 -1.76 -14.61 15.84
C GLY A 40 -3.17 -14.77 15.31
N LEU A 41 -3.27 -15.05 14.01
CA LEU A 41 -4.50 -15.39 13.35
C LEU A 41 -4.63 -16.92 13.27
N LEU A 42 -5.74 -17.47 13.77
CA LEU A 42 -6.10 -18.87 13.56
C LEU A 42 -6.95 -18.96 12.30
N ASP A 43 -6.52 -19.73 11.31
CA ASP A 43 -7.31 -19.95 10.11
C ASP A 43 -8.36 -21.07 10.28
N GLY A 44 -9.15 -21.30 9.23
CA GLY A 44 -10.18 -22.33 9.22
C GLY A 44 -9.65 -23.78 9.27
N GLU A 45 -8.36 -23.99 8.99
CA GLU A 45 -7.72 -25.31 9.06
C GLU A 45 -7.04 -25.58 10.42
N GLY A 46 -7.07 -24.60 11.33
CA GLY A 46 -6.46 -24.70 12.65
C GLY A 46 -4.99 -24.32 12.68
N THR A 47 -4.49 -23.65 11.64
CA THR A 47 -3.10 -23.17 11.54
C THR A 47 -2.98 -21.75 12.07
N TRP A 48 -1.92 -21.52 12.85
CA TRP A 48 -1.60 -20.20 13.41
C TRP A 48 -0.65 -19.42 12.51
N HIS A 49 -1.07 -18.22 12.11
CA HIS A 49 -0.29 -17.29 11.30
C HIS A 49 0.10 -16.07 12.13
N ARG A 50 1.39 -15.74 12.19
CA ARG A 50 1.88 -14.61 13.00
C ARG A 50 2.78 -13.66 12.25
N GLU A 51 3.69 -14.21 11.44
CA GLU A 51 4.63 -13.41 10.66
C GLU A 51 3.95 -12.89 9.41
N GLY A 52 4.15 -11.63 9.07
CA GLY A 52 3.53 -11.06 7.88
C GLY A 52 4.34 -9.92 7.28
N ILE A 53 3.90 -9.49 6.11
CA ILE A 53 4.48 -8.40 5.35
C ILE A 53 3.39 -7.39 5.02
N MET A 54 3.61 -6.14 5.38
CA MET A 54 2.75 -5.01 5.02
C MET A 54 3.47 -4.11 4.01
N ARG A 55 2.73 -3.59 3.02
CA ARG A 55 3.22 -2.60 2.06
C ARG A 55 2.65 -1.21 2.32
N SER A 56 3.37 -0.18 1.90
CA SER A 56 2.78 1.15 1.73
C SER A 56 1.60 1.11 0.76
N LEU A 57 0.56 1.87 1.08
CA LEU A 57 -0.58 2.05 0.20
C LEU A 57 -0.28 3.09 -0.88
N THR A 58 -0.94 2.92 -2.02
CA THR A 58 -0.93 3.86 -3.12
C THR A 58 -2.19 4.74 -3.08
N GLY A 59 -2.20 5.86 -3.81
CA GLY A 59 -3.43 6.65 -3.98
C GLY A 59 -4.59 5.86 -4.61
N TRP A 60 -4.29 4.81 -5.39
CA TRP A 60 -5.28 3.90 -5.94
C TRP A 60 -5.99 3.07 -4.86
N ASP A 61 -5.27 2.63 -3.83
CA ASP A 61 -5.83 1.87 -2.73
C ASP A 61 -6.84 2.72 -1.93
N GLU A 62 -6.48 3.99 -1.68
CA GLU A 62 -7.33 4.94 -0.95
C GLU A 62 -8.62 5.25 -1.71
N LEU A 63 -8.52 5.55 -3.01
CA LEU A 63 -9.70 5.79 -3.86
C LEU A 63 -10.64 4.59 -3.92
N PHE A 64 -10.11 3.36 -3.87
CA PHE A 64 -10.96 2.18 -3.88
C PHE A 64 -11.66 1.97 -2.53
N ARG A 65 -11.01 2.30 -1.40
CA ARG A 65 -11.66 2.25 -0.07
C ARG A 65 -12.94 3.08 -0.04
N GLU A 66 -12.90 4.29 -0.58
CA GLU A 66 -14.05 5.20 -0.60
C GLU A 66 -15.24 4.64 -1.40
N ARG A 67 -14.96 3.75 -2.36
CA ARG A 67 -15.96 3.15 -3.25
C ARG A 67 -16.50 1.82 -2.73
N ASP A 68 -15.89 1.26 -1.68
CA ASP A 68 -16.29 -0.04 -1.12
C ASP A 68 -17.66 0.06 -0.42
N LEU A 69 -18.60 -0.79 -0.85
CA LEU A 69 -19.98 -0.78 -0.33
C LEU A 69 -20.04 -1.10 1.16
N ARG A 70 -19.19 -2.03 1.65
CA ARG A 70 -19.17 -2.41 3.07
C ARG A 70 -18.71 -1.25 3.94
N VAL A 71 -17.77 -0.43 3.45
CA VAL A 71 -17.30 0.78 4.15
C VAL A 71 -18.37 1.87 4.18
N ARG A 72 -19.16 1.99 3.11
CA ARG A 72 -20.29 2.93 3.06
C ARG A 72 -21.42 2.53 4.01
N GLU A 73 -21.66 1.24 4.17
CA GLU A 73 -22.66 0.70 5.10
C GLU A 73 -22.18 0.74 6.56
N ASN A 74 -20.88 0.49 6.79
CA ASN A 74 -20.27 0.52 8.11
C ASN A 74 -18.87 1.14 8.05
N GLN A 75 -18.75 2.40 8.44
CA GLN A 75 -17.46 3.11 8.44
C GLN A 75 -16.41 2.41 9.32
N ALA A 76 -16.82 1.73 10.40
CA ALA A 76 -15.89 1.00 11.26
C ALA A 76 -15.23 -0.19 10.55
N TYR A 77 -15.85 -0.72 9.49
CA TYR A 77 -15.29 -1.79 8.66
C TYR A 77 -14.15 -1.31 7.75
N GLY A 78 -14.01 0.00 7.55
CA GLY A 78 -12.96 0.59 6.73
C GLY A 78 -11.55 0.20 7.16
N ILE A 79 -11.33 -0.05 8.45
CA ILE A 79 -10.02 -0.48 8.95
C ILE A 79 -9.62 -1.85 8.38
N LEU A 80 -10.55 -2.81 8.34
CA LEU A 80 -10.27 -4.16 7.84
C LEU A 80 -9.98 -4.15 6.34
N VAL A 81 -10.71 -3.33 5.58
CA VAL A 81 -10.47 -3.14 4.14
C VAL A 81 -9.09 -2.55 3.86
N MET A 82 -8.64 -1.60 4.68
CA MET A 82 -7.31 -1.00 4.53
C MET A 82 -6.20 -1.96 4.91
N LEU A 83 -6.36 -2.65 6.04
CA LEU A 83 -5.42 -3.67 6.47
C LEU A 83 -5.30 -4.78 5.43
N SER A 84 -6.42 -5.31 4.91
CA SER A 84 -6.41 -6.40 3.92
C SER A 84 -5.70 -6.01 2.61
N ARG A 85 -5.78 -4.73 2.21
CA ARG A 85 -5.06 -4.22 1.03
C ARG A 85 -3.57 -4.00 1.27
N SER A 86 -3.22 -3.62 2.49
CA SER A 86 -1.85 -3.33 2.88
C SER A 86 -1.05 -4.58 3.20
N ILE A 87 -1.68 -5.65 3.70
CA ILE A 87 -0.99 -6.89 4.04
C ILE A 87 -0.80 -7.72 2.77
N VAL A 88 0.47 -7.94 2.41
CA VAL A 88 0.88 -8.74 1.25
C VAL A 88 0.84 -10.23 1.59
N GLN A 89 1.20 -10.57 2.83
CA GLN A 89 1.25 -11.95 3.29
C GLN A 89 1.08 -11.99 4.82
N LEU A 90 0.39 -13.02 5.34
CA LEU A 90 0.32 -13.35 6.75
C LEU A 90 0.45 -14.87 6.91
N GLY A 91 1.62 -15.32 7.37
CA GLY A 91 2.02 -16.72 7.38
C GLY A 91 1.99 -17.28 5.96
N GLU A 92 1.14 -18.27 5.73
CA GLU A 92 0.96 -18.90 4.40
C GLU A 92 -0.16 -18.23 3.58
N ILE A 93 -0.88 -17.27 4.17
CA ILE A 93 -1.99 -16.57 3.53
C ILE A 93 -1.43 -15.42 2.67
N SER A 94 -1.51 -15.56 1.34
CA SER A 94 -1.10 -14.54 0.37
C SER A 94 -2.24 -13.62 -0.09
N ALA A 95 -3.49 -14.08 0.03
CA ALA A 95 -4.68 -13.29 -0.28
C ALA A 95 -5.43 -12.95 1.02
N VAL A 96 -4.98 -11.91 1.71
CA VAL A 96 -5.63 -11.46 2.95
C VAL A 96 -6.88 -10.66 2.61
N THR A 97 -8.04 -11.12 3.07
CA THR A 97 -9.34 -10.46 2.88
C THR A 97 -9.85 -9.86 4.19
N PRO A 98 -10.79 -8.90 4.15
CA PRO A 98 -11.42 -8.39 5.36
C PRO A 98 -12.06 -9.50 6.21
N ASP A 99 -12.71 -10.48 5.59
CA ASP A 99 -13.37 -11.60 6.27
C ASP A 99 -12.36 -12.49 7.03
N ILE A 100 -11.14 -12.63 6.53
CA ILE A 100 -10.05 -13.33 7.24
C ILE A 100 -9.65 -12.54 8.48
N LEU A 101 -9.54 -11.21 8.36
CA LEU A 101 -9.12 -10.34 9.46
C LEU A 101 -10.19 -10.18 10.56
N GLU A 102 -11.44 -10.54 10.30
CA GLU A 102 -12.49 -10.63 11.33
C GLU A 102 -12.18 -11.68 12.41
N GLY A 103 -11.36 -12.68 12.08
CA GLY A 103 -10.90 -13.71 13.02
C GLY A 103 -9.76 -13.28 13.95
N LEU A 104 -9.25 -12.05 13.82
CA LEU A 104 -8.16 -11.55 14.66
C LEU A 104 -8.60 -11.33 16.12
N PHE A 105 -7.68 -11.58 17.04
CA PHE A 105 -7.82 -11.04 18.39
C PHE A 105 -7.78 -9.51 18.35
N LEU A 106 -8.51 -8.86 19.26
CA LEU A 106 -8.52 -7.40 19.36
C LEU A 106 -7.11 -6.81 19.55
N ALA A 107 -6.23 -7.51 20.28
CA ALA A 107 -4.84 -7.10 20.45
C ALA A 107 -4.05 -7.10 19.14
N ASP A 108 -4.32 -8.05 18.24
CA ASP A 108 -3.67 -8.12 16.93
C ASP A 108 -4.24 -7.08 15.97
N LEU A 109 -5.55 -6.81 16.05
CA LEU A 109 -6.18 -5.75 15.26
C LEU A 109 -5.62 -4.37 15.63
N ASP A 110 -5.51 -4.07 16.92
CA ASP A 110 -4.92 -2.82 17.43
C ASP A 110 -3.44 -2.69 17.03
N TYR A 111 -2.67 -3.78 17.16
CA TYR A 111 -1.28 -3.84 16.71
C TYR A 111 -1.15 -3.54 15.21
N LEU A 112 -1.95 -4.20 14.37
CA LEU A 112 -1.91 -3.98 12.92
C LEU A 112 -2.32 -2.56 12.54
N GLN A 113 -3.30 -1.97 13.24
CA GLN A 113 -3.68 -0.58 13.04
C GLN A 113 -2.52 0.37 13.40
N ALA A 114 -1.78 0.10 14.46
CA ALA A 114 -0.59 0.88 14.82
C ALA A 114 0.53 0.77 13.76
N VAL A 115 0.82 -0.44 13.28
CA VAL A 115 1.80 -0.68 12.19
C VAL A 115 1.37 0.03 10.91
N TYR A 116 0.10 -0.10 10.55
CA TYR A 116 -0.47 0.59 9.39
C TYR A 116 -0.29 2.11 9.48
N ASN A 117 -0.59 2.72 10.63
CA ASN A 117 -0.45 4.16 10.83
C ASN A 117 1.02 4.62 10.81
N GLN A 118 1.96 3.74 11.18
CA GLN A 118 3.39 4.01 11.07
C GLN A 118 3.85 4.06 9.60
N ILE A 119 3.33 3.15 8.77
CA ILE A 119 3.68 3.01 7.36
C ILE A 119 2.95 4.06 6.50
N ASN A 120 1.68 4.31 6.80
CA ASN A 120 0.76 5.18 6.07
C ASN A 120 0.24 6.27 7.02
N PRO A 121 1.06 7.27 7.36
CA PRO A 121 0.66 8.28 8.32
C PRO A 121 -0.54 9.08 7.79
N PRO A 122 -1.55 9.36 8.63
CA PRO A 122 -2.71 10.15 8.21
C PRO A 122 -2.26 11.52 7.70
N GLU A 123 -2.97 12.05 6.71
CA GLU A 123 -2.66 13.26 5.94
C GLU A 123 -2.43 14.53 6.79
N ALA A 124 -2.74 14.48 8.09
CA ALA A 124 -2.51 15.54 9.07
C ALA A 124 -1.05 16.02 9.22
N ARG A 125 -0.07 15.42 8.51
CA ARG A 125 1.34 15.87 8.47
C ARG A 125 1.78 16.65 7.23
N ILE A 126 0.88 17.01 6.32
CA ILE A 126 1.22 17.86 5.14
C ILE A 126 0.76 19.32 5.28
N SER A 127 0.29 19.74 6.47
CA SER A 127 -0.02 21.14 6.76
C SER A 127 0.92 21.71 7.82
N ARG A 128 2.06 22.28 7.37
CA ARG A 128 2.79 23.45 7.94
C ARG A 128 4.25 23.46 7.45
N THR A 129 4.47 23.86 6.21
CA THR A 129 5.62 24.71 5.80
C THR A 129 5.30 25.19 4.38
N GLY A 130 4.50 26.24 4.32
CA GLY A 130 3.99 26.83 3.10
C GLY A 130 3.09 28.00 3.41
N GLU A 131 3.45 28.80 4.43
CA GLU A 131 2.90 30.15 4.57
C GLU A 131 3.38 30.96 3.34
N TRP A 132 2.62 30.91 2.25
CA TRP A 132 2.69 31.95 1.23
C TRP A 132 2.07 33.21 1.83
N ARG A 133 2.89 33.96 2.59
CA ARG A 133 2.59 35.34 2.95
C ARG A 133 2.70 36.19 1.69
N ALA A 134 1.60 36.32 0.96
CA ALA A 134 1.37 37.51 0.16
C ALA A 134 0.93 38.61 1.15
N THR A 135 1.86 39.47 1.56
CA THR A 135 1.48 40.77 2.14
C THR A 135 0.94 41.66 1.02
N PRO A 136 -0.06 42.52 1.32
CA PRO A 136 -0.81 43.29 0.33
C PRO A 136 0.01 44.34 -0.42
#